data_AF-E7N9F8-F1
#
_entry.id   AF-E7N9F8-F1
#
_cell.length_a   1.000
_cell.length_b   1.000
_cell.length_c   1.000
_cell.angle_alpha   90.00
_cell.angle_beta   90.00
_cell.angle_gamma   90.00
#
_symmetry.space_group_name_H-M   'P 1'
#
loop_
_entity.id
_entity.type
_entity.pdbx_description
1 polymer ?
#
loop_
_entity_poly.entity_id
_entity_poly.type
_entity_poly.pdbx_seq_one_letter_code
_entity_poly.pdbx_strand_id
1 'polypeptide(L)'
;MESVADAASSAVVIAAWANLLNLLDLRPGRALKTACIVSTPLLATPGRDGEPTRLLAAGTLGVSLVALPEDLLENTMLGDTGANAVGALLGTALACHPHAAVRAGAALSGVSLVLASEKVSFSSVITDTPMLAALDGLGRRP
;
A
#
# COMPACT_ATOMS: atom_id res chain seq x y z
N MET A 1 12.45 25.16 3.12
CA MET A 1 11.13 25.42 2.49
C MET A 1 11.02 24.37 1.40
N GLU A 2 10.12 23.39 1.54
CA GLU A 2 9.92 22.39 0.48
C GLU A 2 9.50 23.12 -0.80
N SER A 3 10.00 22.66 -1.94
CA SER A 3 9.56 23.19 -3.23
C SER A 3 8.09 22.81 -3.44
N VAL A 4 7.32 23.65 -4.14
CA VAL A 4 5.95 23.31 -4.58
C VAL A 4 5.94 21.99 -5.35
N ALA A 5 7.01 21.71 -6.09
CA ALA A 5 7.18 20.44 -6.81
C ALA A 5 7.30 19.23 -5.88
N ASP A 6 8.01 19.36 -4.75
CA ASP A 6 8.15 18.28 -3.77
C ASP A 6 6.82 18.00 -3.08
N ALA A 7 6.11 19.06 -2.67
CA ALA A 7 4.79 18.94 -2.07
C ALA A 7 3.78 18.29 -3.04
N ALA A 8 3.79 18.69 -4.33
CA ALA A 8 2.95 18.10 -5.35
C ALA A 8 3.29 16.62 -5.58
N SER A 9 4.57 16.26 -5.65
CA SER A 9 5.00 14.87 -5.78
C SER A 9 4.54 14.02 -4.59
N SER A 10 4.70 14.53 -3.37
CA SER A 10 4.25 13.84 -2.16
C SER A 10 2.73 13.64 -2.17
N ALA A 11 1.96 14.66 -2.55
CA ALA A 11 0.51 14.56 -2.68
C ALA A 11 0.09 13.49 -3.71
N VAL A 12 0.76 13.42 -4.86
CA VAL A 12 0.52 12.38 -5.87
C VAL A 12 0.80 10.99 -5.32
N VAL A 13 1.91 10.78 -4.61
CA VAL A 13 2.23 9.48 -3.99
C VAL A 13 1.15 9.10 -2.99
N ILE A 14 0.79 10.01 -2.08
CA ILE A 14 -0.19 9.74 -1.03
C ILE A 14 -1.56 9.39 -1.64
N ALA A 15 -2.04 10.19 -2.59
CA ALA A 15 -3.33 9.98 -3.24
C ALA A 15 -3.34 8.70 -4.08
N ALA A 16 -2.27 8.41 -4.82
CA ALA A 16 -2.18 7.22 -5.65
C ALA A 16 -2.18 5.94 -4.80
N TRP A 17 -1.46 5.93 -3.67
CA TRP A 17 -1.41 4.77 -2.79
C TRP A 17 -2.67 4.59 -1.95
N ALA A 18 -3.35 5.67 -1.55
CA ALA A 18 -4.70 5.61 -0.98
C ALA A 18 -5.68 4.93 -1.94
N ASN A 19 -5.74 5.43 -3.18
CA ASN A 19 -6.64 4.88 -4.19
C ASN A 19 -6.26 3.45 -4.59
N LEU A 20 -4.97 3.14 -4.70
CA LEU A 20 -4.51 1.79 -5.01
C LEU A 20 -4.93 0.79 -3.94
N LEU A 21 -4.77 1.11 -2.66
CA LEU A 21 -5.21 0.20 -1.59
C LEU A 21 -6.73 0.05 -1.58
N ASN A 22 -7.48 1.11 -1.90
CA ASN A 22 -8.92 1.03 -2.10
C ASN A 22 -9.30 0.06 -3.22
N LEU A 23 -8.62 0.13 -4.37
CA LEU A 23 -8.82 -0.79 -5.50
C LEU A 23 -8.47 -2.24 -5.17
N LEU A 24 -7.57 -2.45 -4.21
CA LEU A 24 -7.18 -3.78 -3.74
C LEU A 24 -8.14 -4.33 -2.68
N ASP A 25 -8.98 -3.51 -2.05
CA ASP A 25 -9.96 -3.90 -1.02
C ASP A 25 -11.22 -4.57 -1.63
N LEU A 26 -11.03 -5.41 -2.65
CA LEU A 26 -12.11 -6.17 -3.30
C LEU A 26 -12.20 -7.61 -2.79
N ARG A 27 -11.16 -8.08 -2.09
CA ARG A 27 -11.11 -9.42 -1.51
C ARG A 27 -10.43 -9.41 -0.14
N PRO A 28 -10.91 -10.25 0.79
CA PRO A 28 -10.34 -10.44 2.11
C PRO A 28 -8.82 -10.56 2.12
N GLY A 29 -8.18 -9.68 2.89
CA GLY A 29 -6.77 -9.62 3.19
C GLY A 29 -5.89 -8.97 2.13
N ARG A 30 -6.40 -8.63 0.93
CA ARG A 30 -5.54 -8.20 -0.18
C ARG A 30 -4.90 -6.84 0.07
N ALA A 31 -5.68 -5.84 0.47
CA ALA A 31 -5.17 -4.50 0.78
C ALA A 31 -4.15 -4.55 1.93
N LEU A 32 -4.49 -5.26 3.00
CA LEU A 32 -3.63 -5.41 4.19
C LEU A 32 -2.34 -6.19 3.92
N LYS A 33 -2.40 -7.28 3.15
CA LYS A 33 -1.19 -7.99 2.69
C LYS A 33 -0.28 -7.08 1.88
N THR A 34 -0.85 -6.29 0.97
CA THR A 34 -0.09 -5.34 0.16
C THR A 34 0.58 -4.30 1.06
N ALA A 35 -0.16 -3.75 2.04
CA ALA A 35 0.41 -2.84 3.03
C ALA A 35 1.57 -3.47 3.80
N CYS A 36 1.42 -4.71 4.28
CA CYS A 36 2.49 -5.44 4.96
C CYS A 36 3.73 -5.65 4.07
N ILE A 37 3.53 -6.12 2.83
CA ILE A 37 4.62 -6.41 1.89
C ILE A 37 5.42 -5.14 1.58
N VAL A 38 4.74 -4.00 1.36
CA VAL A 38 5.40 -2.74 0.99
C VAL A 38 6.01 -2.06 2.22
N SER A 39 5.36 -2.09 3.38
CA SER A 39 5.89 -1.46 4.61
C SER A 39 7.10 -2.18 5.20
N THR A 40 7.18 -3.51 5.08
CA THR A 40 8.28 -4.31 5.64
C THR A 40 9.68 -3.85 5.21
N PRO A 41 10.00 -3.70 3.91
CA PRO A 41 11.32 -3.21 3.49
C PRO A 41 11.58 -1.75 3.90
N LEU A 42 10.54 -0.92 4.06
CA LEU A 42 10.70 0.47 4.49
C LEU A 42 11.20 0.58 5.94
N LEU A 43 11.01 -0.45 6.77
CA LEU A 43 11.59 -0.51 8.11
C LEU A 43 13.12 -0.53 8.11
N ALA A 44 13.73 -1.02 7.02
CA ALA A 44 15.18 -1.08 6.87
C ALA A 44 15.78 0.23 6.29
N THR A 45 14.99 1.29 6.13
CA THR A 45 15.48 2.57 5.59
C THR A 45 16.63 3.11 6.47
N PRO A 46 17.84 3.31 5.92
CA PRO A 46 19.03 3.66 6.69
C PRO A 46 19.04 5.14 7.11
N GLY A 47 19.85 5.46 8.11
CA GLY A 47 20.14 6.83 8.52
C GLY A 47 19.03 7.51 9.33
N ARG A 48 19.35 8.72 9.82
CA ARG A 48 18.41 9.55 10.60
C ARG A 48 17.29 10.10 9.72
N ASP A 49 17.60 10.45 8.47
CA ASP A 49 16.62 10.98 7.51
C ASP A 49 15.55 9.94 7.13
N GLY A 50 15.83 8.64 7.33
CA GLY A 50 14.85 7.56 7.16
C GLY A 50 13.89 7.38 8.34
N GLU A 51 14.07 8.08 9.46
CA GLU A 51 13.26 7.90 10.67
C GLU A 51 11.75 8.13 10.43
N PRO A 52 11.29 9.18 9.73
CA PRO A 52 9.87 9.37 9.44
C PRO A 52 9.28 8.21 8.62
N THR A 53 10.04 7.73 7.62
CA THR A 53 9.64 6.58 6.80
C THR A 53 9.46 5.33 7.65
N ARG A 54 10.43 5.03 8.52
CA ARG A 54 10.37 3.84 9.39
C ARG A 54 9.21 3.92 10.37
N LEU A 55 8.96 5.08 10.98
CA LEU A 55 7.87 5.27 11.93
C LEU A 55 6.51 5.06 11.27
N LEU A 56 6.28 5.68 10.09
CA LEU A 56 5.03 5.53 9.35
C LEU A 56 4.86 4.10 8.80
N ALA A 57 5.94 3.48 8.33
CA ALA A 57 5.92 2.09 7.89
C ALA A 57 5.63 1.13 9.04
N ALA A 58 6.21 1.36 10.23
CA ALA A 58 5.93 0.56 11.42
C ALA A 58 4.48 0.70 11.87
N GLY A 59 3.93 1.92 11.86
CA GLY A 59 2.51 2.17 12.12
C GLY A 59 1.61 1.46 11.11
N THR A 60 1.93 1.57 9.82
CA THR A 60 1.21 0.88 8.73
C THR A 60 1.23 -0.64 8.92
N LEU A 61 2.41 -1.20 9.17
CA LEU A 61 2.59 -2.64 9.38
C LEU A 61 1.83 -3.11 10.63
N GLY A 62 1.93 -2.36 11.74
CA GLY A 62 1.24 -2.67 12.99
C GLY A 62 -0.28 -2.68 12.84
N VAL A 63 -0.86 -1.62 12.27
CA VAL A 63 -2.31 -1.56 11.97
C VAL A 63 -2.70 -2.69 11.04
N SER A 64 -1.89 -2.95 10.01
CA SER A 64 -2.22 -3.97 9.02
C SER A 64 -2.21 -5.37 9.62
N LEU A 65 -1.21 -5.71 10.44
CA LEU A 65 -1.12 -7.01 11.10
C LEU A 65 -2.20 -7.24 12.16
N VAL A 66 -2.67 -6.18 12.82
CA VAL A 66 -3.77 -6.27 13.79
C VAL A 66 -5.12 -6.48 13.08
N ALA A 67 -5.37 -5.80 11.97
CA ALA A 67 -6.61 -5.93 11.21
C ALA A 67 -6.68 -7.21 10.34
N LEU A 68 -5.52 -7.72 9.89
CA LEU A 68 -5.43 -8.80 8.91
C LEU A 68 -6.17 -10.08 9.31
N PRO A 69 -6.13 -10.59 10.55
CA PRO A 69 -6.84 -11.81 10.92
C PRO A 69 -8.36 -11.69 10.78
N GLU A 70 -8.95 -10.58 11.24
CA GLU A 70 -10.40 -10.38 11.15
C GLU A 70 -10.88 -10.19 9.71
N ASP A 71 -10.08 -9.46 8.92
CA ASP A 71 -10.33 -9.22 7.51
C ASP A 71 -10.22 -10.52 6.69
N LEU A 72 -9.19 -11.35 6.93
CA LEU A 72 -9.03 -12.69 6.32
C LEU A 72 -10.14 -13.67 6.69
N LEU A 73 -10.68 -13.53 7.90
CA LEU A 73 -11.82 -14.30 8.39
C LEU A 73 -13.16 -13.75 7.89
N GLU A 74 -13.17 -12.67 7.09
CA GLU A 74 -14.38 -12.04 6.56
C GLU A 74 -15.32 -11.55 7.68
N ASN A 75 -14.80 -11.30 8.88
CA ASN A 75 -15.57 -10.78 10.01
C ASN A 75 -15.72 -9.27 9.93
N THR A 76 -14.72 -8.61 9.36
CA THR A 76 -14.68 -7.18 9.08
C THR A 76 -14.20 -6.96 7.65
N MET A 77 -14.49 -5.78 7.11
CA MET A 77 -13.87 -5.28 5.88
C MET A 77 -13.33 -3.89 6.18
N LEU A 78 -12.18 -3.54 5.63
CA LEU A 78 -11.66 -2.17 5.73
C LEU A 78 -12.66 -1.14 5.19
N GLY A 79 -13.24 -1.46 4.03
CA GLY A 79 -14.09 -0.55 3.27
C GLY A 79 -13.30 0.68 2.80
N ASP A 80 -14.02 1.61 2.18
CA ASP A 80 -13.37 2.78 1.59
C ASP A 80 -12.57 3.60 2.62
N THR A 81 -13.11 3.75 3.83
CA THR A 81 -12.44 4.52 4.89
C THR A 81 -11.15 3.85 5.35
N GLY A 82 -11.19 2.54 5.64
CA GLY A 82 -10.03 1.81 6.13
C GLY A 82 -8.94 1.69 5.07
N ALA A 83 -9.32 1.32 3.85
CA ALA A 83 -8.38 1.11 2.75
C ALA A 83 -7.70 2.41 2.34
N ASN A 84 -8.44 3.52 2.19
CA ASN A 84 -7.84 4.82 1.91
C ASN A 84 -6.96 5.31 3.06
N ALA A 85 -7.35 5.10 4.33
CA ALA A 85 -6.53 5.52 5.47
C ALA A 85 -5.20 4.76 5.54
N VAL A 86 -5.23 3.43 5.41
CA VAL A 86 -4.01 2.60 5.38
C VAL A 86 -3.15 2.94 4.16
N GLY A 87 -3.78 3.15 2.99
CA GLY A 87 -3.09 3.53 1.77
C GLY A 87 -2.46 4.93 1.83
N ALA A 88 -3.13 5.90 2.44
CA ALA A 88 -2.58 7.22 2.68
C ALA A 88 -1.41 7.18 3.67
N LEU A 89 -1.49 6.36 4.72
CA LEU A 89 -0.40 6.18 5.68
C LEU A 89 0.84 5.56 5.01
N LEU A 90 0.64 4.51 4.22
CA LEU A 90 1.68 3.86 3.43
C LEU A 90 2.28 4.82 2.39
N GLY A 91 1.42 5.55 1.67
CA GLY A 91 1.82 6.55 0.69
C GLY A 91 2.63 7.68 1.33
N THR A 92 2.30 8.08 2.55
CA THR A 92 3.07 9.08 3.31
C THR A 92 4.43 8.52 3.72
N ALA A 93 4.50 7.25 4.15
CA ALA A 93 5.78 6.59 4.43
C ALA A 93 6.70 6.60 3.20
N LEU A 94 6.14 6.32 2.01
CA LEU A 94 6.87 6.36 0.74
C LEU A 94 7.27 7.79 0.36
N ALA A 95 6.40 8.78 0.55
CA ALA A 95 6.67 10.19 0.25
C ALA A 95 7.78 10.78 1.14
N CYS A 96 7.88 10.31 2.39
CA CYS A 96 8.95 10.68 3.32
C CYS A 96 10.29 9.96 3.07
N HIS A 97 10.38 9.08 2.07
CA HIS A 97 11.59 8.29 1.84
C HIS A 97 12.76 9.17 1.41
N PRO A 98 13.96 9.05 2.04
CA PRO A 98 15.08 9.96 1.79
C PRO A 98 15.62 9.85 0.35
N HIS A 99 15.49 8.68 -0.29
CA HIS A 99 15.90 8.48 -1.67
C HIS A 99 14.81 8.90 -2.66
N ALA A 100 15.11 9.90 -3.50
CA ALA A 100 14.23 10.39 -4.56
C ALA A 100 13.79 9.31 -5.55
N ALA A 101 14.65 8.33 -5.85
CA ALA A 101 14.30 7.21 -6.73
C ALA A 101 13.16 6.36 -6.18
N VAL A 102 13.09 6.15 -4.86
CA VAL A 102 12.00 5.41 -4.21
C VAL A 102 10.69 6.21 -4.28
N ARG A 103 10.76 7.51 -4.02
CA ARG A 103 9.60 8.42 -4.13
C ARG A 103 9.04 8.43 -5.56
N ALA A 104 9.91 8.58 -6.56
CA ALA A 104 9.54 8.55 -7.97
C ALA A 104 8.98 7.18 -8.37
N GLY A 105 9.62 6.09 -7.94
CA GLY A 105 9.14 4.72 -8.18
C GLY A 105 7.76 4.48 -7.58
N ALA A 106 7.52 4.95 -6.36
CA ALA A 106 6.22 4.87 -5.68
C ALA A 106 5.14 5.69 -6.40
N ALA A 107 5.46 6.89 -6.88
CA ALA A 107 4.53 7.71 -7.66
C ALA A 107 4.18 7.00 -8.98
N LEU A 108 5.20 6.56 -9.72
CA LEU A 108 5.03 5.90 -11.01
C LEU A 108 4.24 4.60 -10.87
N SER A 109 4.56 3.75 -9.89
CA SER A 109 3.84 2.49 -9.69
C SER A 109 2.40 2.73 -9.24
N GLY A 110 2.17 3.61 -8.27
CA GLY A 110 0.82 3.95 -7.79
C GLY A 110 -0.06 4.48 -8.91
N VAL A 111 0.40 5.49 -9.64
CA VAL A 111 -0.36 6.09 -10.74
C VAL A 111 -0.59 5.09 -11.87
N SER A 112 0.46 4.34 -12.27
CA SER A 112 0.33 3.37 -13.37
C SER A 112 -0.66 2.26 -13.04
N LEU A 113 -0.66 1.78 -11.79
CA LEU A 113 -1.61 0.76 -11.35
C LEU A 113 -3.04 1.32 -11.30
N VAL A 114 -3.24 2.53 -10.78
CA VAL A 114 -4.56 3.19 -10.82
C VAL A 114 -5.08 3.28 -12.26
N LEU A 115 -4.26 3.76 -13.20
CA LEU A 115 -4.65 3.83 -14.62
C LEU A 115 -4.88 2.44 -15.23
N ALA A 116 -4.06 1.44 -14.88
CA ALA A 116 -4.22 0.08 -15.37
C ALA A 116 -5.53 -0.56 -14.90
N SER A 117 -6.01 -0.23 -13.69
CA SER A 117 -7.26 -0.75 -13.14
C SER A 117 -8.49 -0.36 -13.96
N GLU A 118 -8.43 0.74 -14.72
CA GLU A 118 -9.53 1.16 -15.60
C GLU A 118 -9.70 0.24 -16.82
N LYS A 119 -8.64 -0.49 -17.18
CA LYS A 119 -8.61 -1.36 -18.37
C LYS A 119 -8.53 -2.84 -18.00
N VAL A 120 -7.95 -3.16 -16.86
CA VAL A 120 -7.63 -4.53 -16.45
C VAL A 120 -8.15 -4.81 -15.05
N SER A 121 -8.86 -5.92 -14.88
CA SER A 121 -9.27 -6.41 -13.57
C SER A 121 -8.06 -6.99 -12.82
N PHE A 122 -7.63 -6.34 -11.74
CA PHE A 122 -6.59 -6.87 -10.86
C PHE A 122 -6.97 -8.23 -10.29
N SER A 123 -8.25 -8.46 -9.98
CA SER A 123 -8.70 -9.76 -9.51
C SER A 123 -8.49 -10.87 -10.54
N SER A 124 -8.73 -10.58 -11.83
CA SER A 124 -8.45 -11.54 -12.90
C SER A 124 -6.96 -11.82 -13.02
N VAL A 125 -6.13 -10.76 -13.09
CA VAL A 125 -4.65 -10.89 -13.18
C VAL A 125 -4.08 -11.70 -12.02
N ILE A 126 -4.53 -11.42 -10.79
CA ILE A 126 -4.09 -12.13 -9.58
C ILE A 126 -4.52 -13.59 -9.62
N THR A 127 -5.75 -13.88 -10.06
CA THR A 127 -6.27 -15.26 -10.13
C THR A 127 -5.58 -16.08 -11.23
N ASP A 128 -5.26 -15.45 -12.36
CA ASP A 128 -4.64 -16.10 -13.53
C ASP A 128 -3.12 -16.29 -13.36
N THR A 129 -2.50 -15.65 -12.35
CA THR A 129 -1.07 -15.76 -12.07
C THR A 129 -0.84 -16.67 -10.85
N PRO A 130 -0.30 -17.90 -11.01
CA PRO A 130 -0.27 -18.90 -9.93
C PRO A 130 0.38 -18.43 -8.63
N MET A 131 1.48 -17.67 -8.72
CA MET A 131 2.19 -17.14 -7.54
C MET A 131 1.36 -16.06 -6.82
N LEU A 132 0.69 -15.18 -7.57
CA LEU A 132 -0.17 -14.14 -7.00
C LEU A 132 -1.43 -14.76 -6.40
N ALA A 133 -2.03 -15.75 -7.07
CA ALA A 133 -3.18 -16.48 -6.58
C ALA A 133 -2.88 -17.19 -5.25
N ALA A 134 -1.70 -17.82 -5.14
CA ALA A 134 -1.25 -18.45 -3.90
C ALA A 134 -1.08 -17.44 -2.76
N LEU A 135 -0.50 -16.26 -3.03
CA LEU A 135 -0.35 -15.19 -2.04
C LEU A 135 -1.71 -14.56 -1.65
N ASP A 136 -2.60 -14.34 -2.62
CA ASP A 136 -3.96 -13.82 -2.39
C ASP A 136 -4.78 -14.78 -1.54
N GLY A 137 -4.67 -16.09 -1.79
CA GLY A 137 -5.36 -17.15 -1.06
C GLY A 137 -4.79 -17.44 0.33
N LEU A 138 -3.52 -17.10 0.61
CA LEU A 138 -2.87 -17.43 1.87
C LEU A 138 -3.63 -16.88 3.09
N GLY A 139 -4.06 -17.76 3.99
CA GLY A 139 -4.76 -17.37 5.23
C GLY A 139 -6.23 -17.02 5.07
N ARG A 140 -6.80 -17.06 3.85
CA ARG A 140 -8.25 -16.90 3.65
C ARG A 140 -8.99 -18.17 4.06
N ARG A 141 -10.26 -18.00 4.47
CA ARG A 141 -11.16 -19.14 4.71
C ARG A 141 -11.37 -19.92 3.40
N PRO A 142 -11.38 -21.28 3.46
CA PRO A 142 -11.65 -22.14 2.31
C PRO A 142 -13.10 -22.09 1.86
#